data_AF-A0A1M5UJB6-F1
#
_entry.id   AF-A0A1M5UJB6-F1
#
_cell.length_a   1.000
_cell.length_b   1.000
_cell.length_c   1.000
_cell.angle_alpha   90.00
_cell.angle_beta   90.00
_cell.angle_gamma   90.00
#
_symmetry.space_group_name_H-M   'P 1'
#
loop_
_entity.id
_entity.type
_entity.pdbx_description
1 polymer ?
#
loop_
_entity_poly.entity_id
_entity_poly.type
_entity_poly.pdbx_seq_one_letter_code
_entity_poly.pdbx_strand_id
1 'polypeptide(L)' 'MDAQRIAVDAVVALTDCDRDVVTAFIRRLYLAGVKDPKRLTFKGLQAMARA' A
#
# COMPACT_ATOMS: atom_id res chain seq x y z
N MET A 1 -4.93 9.32 9.51
CA MET A 1 -4.75 7.95 8.93
C MET A 1 -4.90 7.96 7.41
N ASP A 2 -4.97 9.14 6.78
CA ASP A 2 -5.41 9.30 5.39
C ASP A 2 -4.40 8.80 4.36
N ALA A 3 -3.10 8.99 4.62
CA ALA A 3 -2.05 8.56 3.71
C ALA A 3 -2.01 7.02 3.50
N GLN A 4 -2.21 6.25 4.58
CA GLN A 4 -2.27 4.79 4.49
C GLN A 4 -3.52 4.34 3.74
N ARG A 5 -4.68 4.93 4.08
CA ARG A 5 -5.96 4.58 3.45
C ARG A 5 -5.95 4.86 1.96
N ILE A 6 -5.48 6.04 1.53
CA ILE A 6 -5.35 6.38 0.10
C ILE A 6 -4.44 5.39 -0.62
N ALA A 7 -3.33 4.98 0.01
CA ALA A 7 -2.42 4.03 -0.60
C ALA A 7 -3.01 2.61 -0.71
N VAL A 8 -3.76 2.16 0.30
CA VAL A 8 -4.50 0.89 0.24
C VAL A 8 -5.55 0.93 -0.85
N ASP A 9 -6.40 1.96 -0.86
CA ASP A 9 -7.49 2.12 -1.82
C ASP A 9 -6.94 2.13 -3.26
N ALA A 10 -5.84 2.85 -3.51
CA ALA A 10 -5.21 2.91 -4.83
C ALA A 10 -4.61 1.56 -5.26
N VAL A 11 -3.93 0.84 -4.37
CA VAL A 11 -3.33 -0.46 -4.72
C VAL A 11 -4.42 -1.49 -5.00
N VAL A 12 -5.46 -1.58 -4.16
CA VAL A 12 -6.59 -2.49 -4.39
C VAL A 12 -7.27 -2.20 -5.72
N ALA A 13 -7.53 -0.93 -6.04
CA ALA A 13 -8.17 -0.54 -7.29
C ALA A 13 -7.33 -0.87 -8.54
N LEU A 14 -6.00 -0.88 -8.41
CA LEU A 14 -5.08 -1.10 -9.53
C LEU A 14 -4.67 -2.56 -9.71
N THR A 15 -4.75 -3.40 -8.67
CA THR A 15 -4.25 -4.78 -8.70
C THR A 15 -5.32 -5.83 -8.39
N ASP A 16 -6.54 -5.42 -8.05
CA ASP A 16 -7.66 -6.28 -7.62
C ASP A 16 -7.29 -7.25 -6.48
N CYS A 17 -6.26 -6.89 -5.71
CA CYS A 17 -5.76 -7.73 -4.64
C CYS A 17 -6.54 -7.54 -3.37
N ASP A 18 -6.51 -8.59 -2.53
CA ASP A 18 -7.18 -8.61 -1.24
C ASP A 18 -6.79 -7.38 -0.38
N ARG A 19 -7.82 -6.66 0.07
CA ARG A 19 -7.68 -5.41 0.82
C ARG A 19 -6.95 -5.62 2.14
N ASP A 20 -7.13 -6.75 2.82
CA ASP A 20 -6.48 -7.02 4.10
C ASP A 20 -4.99 -7.31 3.89
N VAL A 21 -4.62 -8.00 2.82
CA VAL A 21 -3.22 -8.21 2.41
C VAL A 21 -2.55 -6.87 2.12
N VAL A 22 -3.18 -6.02 1.31
CA VAL A 22 -2.65 -4.68 0.98
C VAL A 22 -2.56 -3.81 2.23
N THR A 23 -3.55 -3.86 3.13
CA THR A 23 -3.55 -3.10 4.38
C THR A 23 -2.42 -3.52 5.30
N ALA A 24 -2.21 -4.83 5.48
CA ALA A 24 -1.11 -5.35 6.28
C ALA A 24 0.25 -4.90 5.71
N PHE A 25 0.39 -4.91 4.39
CA PHE A 25 1.61 -4.49 3.71
C PHE A 25 1.89 -2.99 3.86
N ILE A 26 0.91 -2.13 3.55
CA ILE A 26 1.02 -0.67 3.69
C ILE A 26 1.29 -0.27 5.15
N ARG A 27 0.65 -0.94 6.11
CA ARG A 27 0.90 -0.73 7.53
C ARG A 27 2.34 -1.07 7.91
N ARG A 28 2.90 -2.15 7.36
CA ARG A 28 4.30 -2.56 7.58
C ARG A 28 5.27 -1.49 7.06
N LEU A 29 5.02 -0.94 5.87
CA LEU A 29 5.82 0.14 5.30
C LEU A 29 5.77 1.42 6.15
N TYR A 30 4.60 1.75 6.68
CA TYR A 30 4.44 2.91 7.55
C TYR A 30 5.17 2.76 8.88
N LEU A 31 5.09 1.58 9.50
CA LEU A 31 5.85 1.27 10.71
C LEU A 31 7.37 1.27 10.46
N ALA A 32 7.79 0.92 9.24
CA ALA A 32 9.17 1.06 8.78
C ALA A 32 9.58 2.51 8.44
N GLY A 33 8.73 3.50 8.72
CA GLY A 33 9.03 4.93 8.56
C GLY A 33 8.63 5.54 7.22
N VAL A 34 7.99 4.78 6.31
CA VAL A 34 7.48 5.34 5.04
C VAL A 34 6.12 5.99 5.29
N LYS A 35 6.12 7.30 5.53
CA LYS A 35 4.89 8.05 5.83
C LYS A 35 4.29 8.80 4.65
N ASP A 36 5.07 8.96 3.57
CA ASP A 36 4.60 9.62 2.36
C ASP A 36 3.62 8.73 1.58
N PRO A 37 2.38 9.20 1.30
CA PRO A 37 1.37 8.41 0.61
C PRO A 37 1.80 7.98 -0.79
N LYS A 38 2.51 8.83 -1.54
CA LYS A 38 3.01 8.50 -2.88
C LYS A 38 4.00 7.33 -2.82
N ARG A 39 4.92 7.35 -1.85
CA ARG A 39 5.88 6.26 -1.62
C ARG A 39 5.20 4.99 -1.13
N LEU A 40 4.15 5.09 -0.31
CA LEU A 40 3.36 3.94 0.14
C LEU A 40 2.69 3.24 -1.04
N THR A 41 1.98 3.98 -1.90
CA THR A 41 1.32 3.43 -3.09
C THR A 41 2.33 2.81 -4.06
N PHE A 42 3.44 3.51 -4.35
CA PHE A 42 4.44 3.02 -5.30
C PHE A 42 5.11 1.73 -4.81
N LYS A 43 5.48 1.66 -3.53
CA LYS A 43 6.04 0.43 -2.95
C LYS A 43 5.02 -0.70 -2.89
N GLY A 44 3.74 -0.38 -2.63
CA GLY A 44 2.62 -1.32 -2.73
C GLY A 44 2.53 -1.94 -4.12
N LEU A 45 2.38 -1.11 -5.15
CA LEU A 45 2.33 -1.57 -6.55
C LEU A 45 3.56 -2.36 -6.97
N GLN A 46 4.77 -1.91 -6.59
CA GLN A 46 6.01 -2.61 -6.90
C GLN A 46 6.06 -4.01 -6.28
N ALA A 47 5.52 -4.18 -5.07
CA ALA A 47 5.46 -5.48 -4.41
C ALA A 47 4.46 -6.42 -5.11
N MET A 48 3.28 -5.91 -5.49
CA MET A 48 2.27 -6.71 -6.19
C MET A 48 2.70 -7.10 -7.60
N ALA A 49 3.44 -6.24 -8.30
CA ALA A 49 3.98 -6.55 -9.63
C ALA A 49 5.13 -7.57 -9.61
N ARG A 50 5.68 -7.90 -8.43
CA ARG A 50 6.73 -8.90 -8.23
C ARG A 50 6.18 -10.23 -7.68
N ALA A 51 4.90 -10.29 -7.38
CA ALA A 51 4.22 -11.46 -6.83
C ALA A 51 3.72 -12.39 -7.94
#